data_AF-A0A7L4Y678-F1
#
_entry.id   AF-A0A7L4Y678-F1
#
_cell.length_a   1.000
_cell.length_b   1.000
_cell.length_c   1.000
_cell.angle_alpha   90.00
_cell.angle_beta   90.00
_cell.angle_gamma   90.00
#
_symmetry.space_group_name_H-M   'P 1'
#
loop_
_entity.id
_entity.type
_entity.pdbx_description
1 polymer ?
#
loop_
_entity_poly.entity_id
_entity_poly.type
_entity_poly.pdbx_seq_one_letter_code
_entity_poly.pdbx_strand_id
1 'polypeptide(L)'
;MGITVDSAASAAELLRGDRAPGLTVLTTEEVLVGADTNEIQVGVDGEALTLPAPVHCSIRPTALRVRVPQDRPGVPRPRPRLDWRRLGRLALPGNSTRPASAPGHERPE
;
A
#
# COMPACT_ATOMS: atom_id res chain seq x y z
N MET A 1 10.40 1.30 4.14
CA MET A 1 10.18 2.33 3.10
C MET A 1 8.92 3.09 3.42
N GLY A 2 8.98 4.43 3.34
CA GLY A 2 7.85 5.32 3.58
C GLY A 2 7.76 6.34 2.45
N ILE A 3 6.57 6.90 2.28
CA ILE A 3 6.25 7.92 1.28
C ILE A 3 5.85 9.16 2.05
N THR A 4 6.54 10.27 1.82
CA THR A 4 6.17 11.55 2.41
C THR A 4 5.04 12.16 1.60
N VAL A 5 3.99 12.61 2.28
CA VAL A 5 2.84 13.27 1.67
C VAL A 5 2.47 14.50 2.47
N ASP A 6 1.91 15.50 1.79
CA ASP A 6 1.66 16.81 2.39
C ASP A 6 0.38 16.86 3.24
N SER A 7 -0.45 15.81 3.22
CA SER A 7 -1.68 15.76 4.00
C SER A 7 -2.16 14.34 4.29
N ALA A 8 -2.99 14.20 5.33
CA ALA A 8 -3.68 12.96 5.65
C ALA A 8 -4.68 12.54 4.55
N ALA A 9 -5.27 13.51 3.84
CA ALA A 9 -6.16 13.22 2.71
C ALA A 9 -5.37 12.56 1.57
N SER A 10 -4.23 13.13 1.19
CA SER A 10 -3.33 12.54 0.18
C SER A 10 -2.87 11.14 0.60
N ALA A 11 -2.54 10.94 1.88
CA ALA A 11 -2.21 9.62 2.41
C ALA A 11 -3.37 8.61 2.25
N ALA A 12 -4.59 9.02 2.57
CA ALA A 12 -5.79 8.19 2.44
C ALA A 12 -6.07 7.84 0.97
N GLU A 13 -5.77 8.75 0.03
CA GLU A 13 -5.95 8.48 -1.39
C GLU A 13 -5.03 7.38 -1.92
N LEU A 14 -3.81 7.25 -1.40
CA LEU A 14 -2.85 6.20 -1.76
C LEU A 14 -3.36 4.79 -1.44
N LEU A 15 -4.35 4.65 -0.54
CA LEU A 15 -5.03 3.38 -0.27
C LEU A 15 -5.79 2.83 -1.49
N ARG A 16 -6.05 3.67 -2.51
CA ARG A 16 -6.64 3.25 -3.79
C ARG A 16 -5.67 2.44 -4.66
N GLY A 17 -4.40 2.34 -4.27
CA GLY A 17 -3.35 1.61 -4.98
C GLY A 17 -2.95 2.33 -6.27
N ASP A 18 -2.73 1.57 -7.35
CA ASP A 18 -2.39 2.05 -8.70
C ASP A 18 -3.34 3.12 -9.29
N ARG A 19 -4.53 3.34 -8.70
CA ARG A 19 -5.51 4.36 -9.12
C ARG A 19 -5.42 5.65 -8.29
N ALA A 20 -4.51 5.72 -7.33
CA ALA A 20 -4.34 6.90 -6.51
C ALA A 20 -3.76 8.06 -7.34
N PRO A 21 -4.38 9.25 -7.33
CA PRO A 21 -3.79 10.45 -7.89
C PRO A 21 -2.41 10.70 -7.30
N GLY A 22 -1.45 11.08 -8.13
CA GLY A 22 -0.06 11.30 -7.69
C GLY A 22 0.76 10.02 -7.46
N LEU A 23 0.21 8.82 -7.69
CA LEU A 23 0.97 7.58 -7.68
C LEU A 23 0.97 6.93 -9.07
N THR A 24 2.17 6.80 -9.64
CA THR A 24 2.38 6.04 -10.87
C THR A 24 3.10 4.74 -10.53
N VAL A 25 2.52 3.60 -10.93
CA VAL A 25 3.12 2.28 -10.71
C VAL A 25 3.43 1.67 -12.07
N LEU A 26 4.70 1.35 -12.29
CA LEU A 26 5.21 0.73 -13.52
C LEU A 26 6.07 -0.49 -13.15
N THR A 27 6.19 -1.43 -14.06
CA THR A 27 7.08 -2.59 -13.92
C THR A 27 7.94 -2.69 -15.16
N THR A 28 9.26 -2.68 -14.97
CA THR A 28 10.28 -2.70 -16.03
C THR A 28 11.56 -3.31 -15.46
N GLU A 29 12.45 -3.77 -16.33
CA GLU A 29 13.76 -4.32 -15.96
C GLU A 29 14.83 -3.23 -15.76
N GLU A 30 14.60 -2.04 -16.34
CA GLU A 30 15.51 -0.90 -16.33
C GLU A 30 14.75 0.41 -16.08
N VAL A 31 15.32 1.28 -15.24
CA VAL A 31 14.83 2.63 -14.94
C VAL A 31 16.01 3.60 -14.89
N LEU A 32 15.87 4.74 -15.56
CA LEU A 32 16.73 5.91 -15.40
C LEU A 32 15.99 6.95 -14.55
N VAL A 33 16.58 7.33 -13.42
CA VAL A 33 16.03 8.35 -12.52
C VAL A 33 16.86 9.62 -12.65
N GLY A 34 16.25 10.66 -13.24
CA GLY A 34 16.83 12.00 -13.32
C GLY A 34 16.46 12.88 -12.14
N ALA A 35 17.20 13.97 -11.97
CA ALA A 35 16.89 15.06 -11.06
C ALA A 35 17.36 16.38 -11.68
N ASP A 36 16.80 17.50 -11.20
CA ASP A 36 17.21 18.85 -11.61
C ASP A 36 18.58 19.25 -11.02
N THR A 37 19.14 18.40 -10.15
CA THR A 37 20.46 18.52 -9.52
C THR A 37 21.40 17.44 -10.04
N ASN A 38 22.71 17.67 -9.94
CA ASN A 38 23.72 16.72 -10.40
C ASN A 38 23.86 15.49 -9.48
N GLU A 39 23.26 15.51 -8.29
CA GLU A 39 23.31 14.45 -7.30
C GLU A 39 21.90 14.13 -6.74
N ILE A 40 21.69 12.87 -6.36
CA ILE A 40 20.46 12.32 -5.79
C ILE A 40 20.81 11.54 -4.51
N GLN A 41 20.03 11.77 -3.45
CA GLN A 41 20.10 10.98 -2.22
C GLN A 41 19.28 9.69 -2.36
N VAL A 42 19.88 8.54 -2.08
CA VAL A 42 19.28 7.21 -2.30
C VAL A 42 19.47 6.31 -1.08
N GLY A 43 18.45 5.54 -0.74
CA GLY A 43 18.56 4.44 0.23
C GLY A 43 18.66 3.09 -0.48
N VAL A 44 19.78 2.37 -0.33
CA VAL A 44 20.03 1.05 -0.91
C VAL A 44 20.20 0.04 0.21
N ASP A 45 19.32 -0.95 0.32
CA ASP A 45 19.38 -2.01 1.35
C ASP A 45 19.60 -1.52 2.79
N GLY A 46 19.16 -0.29 3.10
CA GLY A 46 19.33 0.36 4.42
C GLY A 46 20.53 1.29 4.52
N GLU A 47 21.39 1.35 3.51
CA GLU A 47 22.51 2.28 3.40
C GLU A 47 22.07 3.59 2.73
N ALA A 48 22.55 4.72 3.24
CA ALA A 48 22.32 6.03 2.65
C ALA A 48 23.49 6.42 1.73
N LEU A 49 23.19 6.71 0.47
CA LEU A 49 24.16 7.05 -0.58
C LEU A 49 23.80 8.37 -1.27
N THR A 50 24.81 9.09 -1.73
CA THR A 50 24.68 10.20 -2.69
C THR A 50 25.22 9.73 -4.04
N LEU A 51 24.39 9.72 -5.07
CA LEU A 51 24.76 9.24 -6.41
C LEU A 51 24.63 10.36 -7.45
N PRO A 52 25.48 10.40 -8.49
CA PRO A 52 25.31 11.34 -9.59
C PRO A 52 24.02 11.04 -10.36
N ALA A 53 23.36 12.09 -10.85
CA ALA A 53 22.21 11.97 -11.75
C ALA A 53 22.69 11.83 -13.22
N PRO A 54 22.05 10.98 -14.04
CA PRO A 54 20.94 10.10 -13.71
C PRO A 54 21.39 8.79 -13.02
N VAL A 55 20.56 8.29 -12.11
CA VAL A 55 20.77 6.97 -11.50
C VAL A 55 20.17 5.90 -12.40
N HIS A 56 20.98 4.93 -12.80
CA HIS A 56 20.54 3.77 -13.58
C HIS A 56 20.28 2.57 -12.66
N CYS A 57 19.01 2.21 -12.53
CA CYS A 57 18.56 1.02 -11.82
C CYS A 57 18.27 -0.10 -12.83
N SER A 58 18.99 -1.22 -12.74
CA SER A 58 18.75 -2.40 -13.59
C SER A 58 18.65 -3.68 -12.78
N ILE A 59 17.84 -4.61 -13.26
CA ILE A 59 17.76 -5.97 -12.73
C ILE A 59 18.83 -6.81 -13.43
N ARG A 60 19.58 -7.60 -12.65
CA ARG A 60 20.48 -8.65 -13.16
C ARG A 60 19.84 -10.01 -12.89
N PRO A 61 19.11 -10.61 -13.84
CA PRO A 61 18.44 -11.88 -13.63
C PRO A 61 19.44 -12.96 -13.25
N THR A 62 19.07 -13.83 -12.32
CA THR A 62 19.88 -15.00 -11.90
C THR A 62 21.27 -14.68 -11.35
N ALA A 63 21.52 -13.41 -10.96
CA ALA A 63 22.84 -12.97 -10.48
C ALA A 63 23.33 -13.70 -9.22
N LEU A 64 22.41 -14.28 -8.43
CA LEU A 64 22.74 -15.01 -7.22
C LEU A 64 21.85 -16.24 -7.05
N ARG A 65 22.45 -17.35 -6.61
CA ARG A 65 21.73 -18.52 -6.12
C ARG A 65 21.73 -18.48 -4.60
N VAL A 66 20.53 -18.42 -4.02
CA VAL A 66 20.34 -18.41 -2.57
C VAL A 66 19.63 -19.68 -2.12
N ARG A 67 20.02 -20.22 -0.96
CA ARG A 67 19.27 -21.31 -0.32
C ARG A 67 17.99 -20.73 0.26
N VAL A 68 16.87 -21.40 0.00
CA VAL A 68 15.54 -20.99 0.45
C VAL A 68 14.83 -22.21 1.04
N PRO A 69 13.88 -22.03 2.00
CA PRO A 69 13.04 -23.12 2.46
C PRO A 69 12.35 -23.82 1.29
N GLN A 70 12.15 -25.14 1.40
CA GLN A 70 11.52 -25.92 0.35
C GLN A 70 10.10 -25.41 0.04
N ASP A 71 9.33 -25.13 1.08
CA ASP A 71 7.97 -24.59 0.98
C ASP A 71 7.95 -23.07 0.95
N ARG A 72 8.96 -22.42 0.34
CA ARG A 72 8.94 -20.95 0.26
C ARG A 72 7.65 -20.53 -0.44
N PRO A 73 6.86 -19.61 0.13
CA PRO A 73 5.86 -18.93 -0.67
C PRO A 73 6.63 -18.27 -1.81
N GLY A 74 6.34 -18.67 -3.06
CA GLY A 74 6.91 -18.04 -4.23
C GLY A 74 6.56 -16.55 -4.28
N VAL A 75 6.83 -15.87 -5.39
CA VAL A 75 6.35 -14.48 -5.55
C VAL A 75 4.84 -14.49 -5.34
N PRO A 76 4.31 -13.86 -4.27
CA PRO A 76 2.88 -13.87 -4.01
C PRO A 76 2.19 -13.26 -5.22
N ARG A 77 1.10 -13.88 -5.69
CA ARG A 77 0.27 -13.25 -6.70
C ARG A 77 -0.17 -11.88 -6.17
N PRO A 78 -0.26 -10.83 -7.01
CA PRO A 78 -0.77 -9.54 -6.59
C PRO A 78 -2.06 -9.74 -5.80
N ARG A 79 -2.10 -9.20 -4.58
CA ARG A 79 -3.30 -9.35 -3.73
C ARG A 79 -4.47 -8.73 -4.47
N PRO A 80 -5.66 -9.37 -4.45
CA PRO A 80 -6.86 -8.74 -4.99
C PRO A 80 -7.07 -7.39 -4.29
N ARG A 81 -7.55 -6.40 -5.05
CA ARG A 81 -7.80 -5.05 -4.53
C ARG A 81 -8.70 -5.16 -3.31
N LEU A 82 -8.28 -4.59 -2.18
CA LEU A 82 -9.07 -4.59 -0.96
C LEU A 82 -10.37 -3.81 -1.21
N ASP A 83 -11.52 -4.46 -1.01
CA ASP A 83 -12.81 -3.78 -1.09
C ASP A 83 -13.00 -2.91 0.16
N TRP A 84 -12.55 -1.66 0.05
CA TRP A 84 -12.65 -0.67 1.11
C TRP A 84 -14.10 -0.38 1.53
N ARG A 85 -15.08 -0.53 0.63
CA ARG A 85 -16.50 -0.36 0.99
C ARG A 85 -16.94 -1.49 1.91
N ARG A 86 -16.53 -2.72 1.59
CA ARG A 86 -16.79 -3.88 2.45
C ARG A 86 -16.05 -3.74 3.78
N LEU A 87 -14.79 -3.30 3.78
CA LEU A 87 -14.03 -3.09 5.01
C LEU A 87 -14.70 -2.03 5.90
N GLY A 88 -15.14 -0.90 5.33
CA GLY A 88 -15.86 0.14 6.05
C GLY A 88 -17.17 -0.36 6.68
N ARG A 89 -17.96 -1.16 5.95
CA ARG A 89 -19.19 -1.78 6.50
C ARG A 89 -18.93 -2.73 7.66
N LEU A 90 -17.79 -3.41 7.67
CA LEU A 90 -17.42 -4.38 8.70
C LEU A 90 -16.75 -3.71 9.91
N ALA A 91 -15.99 -2.64 9.68
CA ALA A 91 -15.19 -1.97 10.71
C ALA A 91 -15.97 -0.88 11.45
N LEU A 92 -16.95 -0.25 10.79
CA LEU A 92 -17.82 0.72 11.44
C LEU A 92 -19.00 -0.03 12.07
N PRO A 93 -19.17 -0.04 13.41
CA PRO A 93 -20.37 -0.55 14.02
C PRO A 93 -21.55 0.22 13.43
N GLY A 94 -22.41 -0.48 12.69
CA GLY A 94 -23.59 0.12 12.09
C GLY A 94 -24.40 0.82 13.16
N ASN A 95 -24.98 1.98 12.85
CA ASN A 95 -26.09 2.47 13.65
C ASN A 95 -27.17 1.39 13.58
N SER A 96 -27.22 0.52 14.59
CA SER A 96 -28.40 -0.28 14.82
C SER A 96 -29.42 0.73 15.30
N THR A 97 -30.34 1.08 14.40
CA THR A 97 -31.56 1.76 14.78
C THR A 97 -32.15 0.95 15.94
N ARG A 98 -32.17 1.56 17.12
CA ARG A 98 -32.67 0.95 18.35
C ARG A 98 -34.08 0.42 18.07
N PRO A 99 -34.38 -0.88 18.24
CA PRO A 99 -35.74 -1.36 18.05
C PRO A 99 -36.65 -0.58 19.00
N ALA A 100 -37.74 -0.04 18.45
CA ALA A 100 -38.74 0.68 19.20
C ALA A 100 -39.25 -0.19 20.35
N SER A 101 -39.35 0.42 21.52
CA SER A 101 -39.83 -0.16 22.77
C SER A 101 -41.13 -0.96 22.54
N ALA A 102 -41.17 -2.20 23.02
CA ALA A 102 -42.39 -3.01 23.01
C ALA A 102 -43.50 -2.33 23.84
N PRO A 103 -44.77 -2.35 23.40
CA PRO A 103 -45.88 -1.84 24.20
C PRO A 103 -46.13 -2.77 25.40
N GLY A 104 -46.43 -2.13 26.54
CA GLY A 104 -46.59 -2.78 27.84
C GLY A 104 -47.70 -3.83 27.85
N HIS A 105 -47.44 -4.92 28.58
CA HIS A 105 -48.42 -5.93 28.88
C HIS A 105 -49.22 -5.48 30.11
N GLU A 106 -50.48 -5.12 29.91
CA GLU A 106 -51.44 -4.88 30.99
C GLU A 106 -51.72 -6.20 31.74
N ARG A 107 -51.65 -6.13 33.07
CA ARG A 107 -52.11 -7.20 33.98
C ARG A 107 -53.62 -7.33 33.93
N PRO A 108 -54.18 -8.55 33.97
CA PRO A 108 -55.47 -8.80 34.59
C PRO A 108 -55.29 -9.27 36.04
N GLU A 109 -56.09 -8.65 36.90
CA GLU A 109 -56.62 -9.00 38.24
C GLU A 109 -55.79 -9.95 39.12
#